data_AF-A0A136A3I0-F1
#
_entry.id   AF-A0A136A3I0-F1
#
_cell.length_a   1.000
_cell.length_b   1.000
_cell.length_c   1.000
_cell.angle_alpha   90.00
_cell.angle_beta   90.00
_cell.angle_gamma   90.00
#
_symmetry.space_group_name_H-M   'P 1'
#
loop_
_entity.id
_entity.type
_entity.pdbx_description
1 polymer ?
#
loop_
_entity_poly.entity_id
_entity_poly.type
_entity_poly.pdbx_seq_one_letter_code
_entity_poly.pdbx_strand_id
1 'polypeptide(L)'
;MDKNNMLIRLLLLIAVASFSTYSLADPNHSKLSSIDDNDPLQQSLQDVETQLPEHWQQHWLDEPIFNNKIHVVETGNKAGPTLLLVHGLGYSGLLDWLNVIPELESEYHIITLDLPGFGQSDSTALQLAPLKYAALLAWLVPQFSQQPVTIIGHSMGGAISLRFAASHPSLVDKLIMVDTAGVLQRSVFVLHMTQVPNHYQWLEPYSSKFKPLDNVVSHVSNFINRWRISLISSIDRYPDPAKILLENEFAQRFVYKDRATLNAALGLVYEDLSPSIEQLNVPSHIIWGRNDRVAPLRTGKLLAEQLKNAQLHIIDDAGHVPMQEQTAQFVAILKEALIKDPIKRNIPPLTTNVVQNYTCSNQTNIELSGVYNNLTFTNCRYINLSNVQASSINIVDSIVNVEDSTFNSITTALTSTRSRVTMTNVNLTGEVAMQVDDSLIDSAGVVFRGGQPAIKLESKSQLYFSVSSQINHGQKSHLHGMSMGSTLALE
;
A
#
# COMPACT_ATOMS: atom_id res chain seq x y z
N MET A 1 -29.78 -6.12 -21.14
CA MET A 1 -29.16 -5.82 -19.83
C MET A 1 -27.86 -6.58 -19.76
N ASP A 2 -26.76 -5.86 -19.71
CA ASP A 2 -25.45 -6.33 -20.16
C ASP A 2 -24.71 -7.12 -19.07
N LYS A 3 -24.31 -8.37 -19.35
CA LYS A 3 -23.71 -9.31 -18.38
C LYS A 3 -22.41 -8.80 -17.75
N ASN A 4 -21.71 -7.89 -18.43
CA ASN A 4 -20.48 -7.26 -17.94
C ASN A 4 -20.73 -6.29 -16.77
N ASN A 5 -21.93 -5.73 -16.65
CA ASN A 5 -22.27 -4.76 -15.61
C ASN A 5 -22.51 -5.43 -14.24
N MET A 6 -22.88 -6.71 -14.24
CA MET A 6 -23.06 -7.51 -13.02
C MET A 6 -21.73 -7.96 -12.43
N LEU A 7 -20.75 -8.28 -13.29
CA LEU A 7 -19.43 -8.74 -12.87
C LEU A 7 -18.64 -7.63 -12.18
N ILE A 8 -18.67 -6.40 -12.70
CA ILE A 8 -17.98 -5.23 -12.13
C ILE A 8 -18.54 -4.87 -10.75
N ARG A 9 -19.88 -4.87 -10.61
CA ARG A 9 -20.52 -4.71 -9.30
C ARG A 9 -20.12 -5.81 -8.34
N LEU A 10 -20.05 -7.05 -8.81
CA LEU A 10 -19.63 -8.19 -8.02
C LEU A 10 -18.16 -8.07 -7.56
N LEU A 11 -17.28 -7.51 -8.36
CA LEU A 11 -15.86 -7.36 -8.01
C LEU A 11 -15.56 -6.18 -7.09
N LEU A 12 -16.28 -5.07 -7.25
CA LEU A 12 -16.33 -4.02 -6.24
C LEU A 12 -16.92 -4.56 -4.93
N LEU A 13 -18.00 -5.35 -5.01
CA LEU A 13 -18.55 -6.08 -3.86
C LEU A 13 -17.58 -7.10 -3.28
N ILE A 14 -16.73 -7.76 -4.08
CA ILE A 14 -15.72 -8.71 -3.60
C ILE A 14 -14.55 -7.97 -2.96
N ALA A 15 -14.06 -6.87 -3.54
CA ALA A 15 -13.03 -6.04 -2.90
C ALA A 15 -13.55 -5.45 -1.59
N VAL A 16 -14.80 -4.97 -1.59
CA VAL A 16 -15.51 -4.53 -0.38
C VAL A 16 -15.75 -5.70 0.59
N ALA A 17 -16.09 -6.91 0.11
CA ALA A 17 -16.28 -8.12 0.93
C ALA A 17 -14.96 -8.73 1.44
N SER A 18 -13.84 -8.49 0.78
CA SER A 18 -12.52 -8.78 1.33
C SER A 18 -12.23 -7.88 2.54
N PHE A 19 -12.80 -6.66 2.57
CA PHE A 19 -12.81 -5.79 3.75
C PHE A 19 -14.00 -6.06 4.70
N SER A 20 -15.08 -6.67 4.22
CA SER A 20 -16.36 -6.83 4.93
C SER A 20 -16.84 -8.28 5.01
N THR A 21 -15.93 -9.26 5.08
CA THR A 21 -16.31 -10.66 5.38
C THR A 21 -16.69 -10.85 6.85
N TYR A 22 -16.73 -9.75 7.61
CA TYR A 22 -17.66 -9.55 8.70
C TYR A 22 -18.89 -8.80 8.17
N SER A 23 -20.06 -9.44 8.21
CA SER A 23 -21.38 -8.90 7.85
C SER A 23 -21.91 -9.21 6.43
N LEU A 24 -22.56 -10.37 6.32
CA LEU A 24 -23.79 -10.48 5.52
C LEU A 24 -24.97 -10.42 6.49
N ALA A 25 -25.51 -9.22 6.72
CA ALA A 25 -26.85 -9.04 7.26
C ALA A 25 -27.84 -8.78 6.11
N ASP A 26 -28.91 -9.57 6.11
CA ASP A 26 -30.01 -9.63 5.14
C ASP A 26 -30.71 -8.27 4.94
N PRO A 27 -30.94 -7.79 3.69
CA PRO A 27 -31.50 -6.46 3.43
C PRO A 27 -33.02 -6.32 3.66
N ASN A 28 -33.70 -7.27 4.32
CA ASN A 28 -35.17 -7.28 4.45
C ASN A 28 -35.74 -7.08 5.86
N HIS A 29 -35.05 -6.40 6.78
CA HIS A 29 -35.68 -5.99 8.05
C HIS A 29 -35.64 -4.48 8.29
N SER A 30 -36.71 -3.82 7.83
CA SER A 30 -37.13 -2.51 8.29
C SER A 30 -37.75 -2.62 9.70
N LYS A 31 -36.96 -2.31 10.74
CA LYS A 31 -37.39 -1.74 12.03
C LYS A 31 -36.16 -1.45 12.91
N LEU A 32 -35.84 -0.17 13.05
CA LEU A 32 -34.85 0.30 14.03
C LEU A 32 -35.37 0.05 15.46
N SER A 33 -34.74 -0.88 16.17
CA SER A 33 -34.52 -0.89 17.63
C SER A 33 -34.02 -2.27 18.07
N SER A 34 -32.70 -2.47 17.98
CA SER A 34 -31.87 -3.32 18.85
C SER A 34 -30.55 -3.54 18.13
N ILE A 35 -29.47 -3.11 18.77
CA ILE A 35 -28.11 -3.57 18.51
C ILE A 35 -28.12 -5.05 18.92
N ASP A 36 -27.75 -5.96 18.03
CA ASP A 36 -27.70 -7.38 18.36
C ASP A 36 -26.35 -7.65 19.06
N ASP A 37 -26.36 -7.59 20.39
CA ASP A 37 -25.21 -7.79 21.29
C ASP A 37 -24.63 -9.23 21.27
N ASN A 38 -24.93 -10.04 20.25
CA ASN A 38 -24.62 -11.47 20.20
C ASN A 38 -23.74 -11.90 19.00
N ASP A 39 -23.03 -10.99 18.33
CA ASP A 39 -21.99 -11.40 17.37
C ASP A 39 -20.79 -12.02 18.14
N PRO A 40 -20.52 -13.33 18.01
CA PRO A 40 -19.49 -14.02 18.78
C PRO A 40 -18.08 -13.47 18.53
N LEU A 41 -17.84 -12.88 17.35
CA LEU A 41 -16.57 -12.24 17.03
C LEU A 41 -16.43 -10.89 17.72
N GLN A 42 -17.51 -10.11 17.78
CA GLN A 42 -17.56 -8.85 18.51
C GLN A 42 -17.41 -9.07 20.02
N GLN A 43 -18.00 -10.16 20.53
CA GLN A 43 -17.85 -10.60 21.92
C GLN A 43 -16.40 -11.01 22.23
N SER A 44 -15.75 -11.79 21.36
CA SER A 44 -14.34 -12.17 21.55
C SER A 44 -13.34 -11.00 21.46
N LEU A 45 -13.66 -9.98 20.66
CA LEU A 45 -12.84 -8.77 20.53
C LEU A 45 -13.03 -7.84 21.74
N GLN A 46 -14.26 -7.70 22.24
CA GLN A 46 -14.56 -7.01 23.50
C GLN A 46 -13.93 -7.72 24.71
N ASP A 47 -13.87 -9.05 24.72
CA ASP A 47 -13.26 -9.82 25.81
C ASP A 47 -11.73 -9.61 25.91
N VAL A 48 -11.04 -9.39 24.78
CA VAL A 48 -9.60 -9.08 24.78
C VAL A 48 -9.32 -7.65 25.23
N GLU A 49 -10.13 -6.68 24.81
CA GLU A 49 -9.99 -5.28 25.21
C GLU A 49 -10.37 -5.03 26.68
N THR A 50 -11.21 -5.89 27.27
CA THR A 50 -11.62 -5.79 28.68
C THR A 50 -10.66 -6.45 29.67
N GLN A 51 -9.60 -7.13 29.20
CA GLN A 51 -8.58 -7.80 30.04
C GLN A 51 -7.15 -7.28 29.79
N LEU A 52 -7.00 -5.97 29.61
CA LEU A 52 -5.65 -5.38 29.58
C LEU A 52 -4.97 -5.48 30.95
N PRO A 53 -3.64 -5.62 31.01
CA PRO A 53 -2.91 -5.63 32.26
C PRO A 53 -3.23 -4.41 33.13
N GLU A 54 -3.30 -4.58 34.46
CA GLU A 54 -3.67 -3.50 35.38
C GLU A 54 -2.75 -2.27 35.30
N HIS A 55 -1.50 -2.45 34.87
CA HIS A 55 -0.55 -1.35 34.69
C HIS A 55 -0.75 -0.55 33.40
N TRP A 56 -1.60 -1.01 32.48
CA TRP A 56 -1.93 -0.30 31.25
C TRP A 56 -3.05 0.72 31.52
N GLN A 57 -2.72 1.99 31.37
CA GLN A 57 -3.63 3.10 31.60
C GLN A 57 -4.50 3.33 30.36
N GLN A 58 -5.81 3.38 30.55
CA GLN A 58 -6.77 3.64 29.48
C GLN A 58 -7.32 5.06 29.62
N HIS A 59 -7.38 5.78 28.50
CA HIS A 59 -7.84 7.16 28.42
C HIS A 59 -8.90 7.28 27.33
N TRP A 60 -9.95 8.04 27.63
CA TRP A 60 -10.93 8.46 26.63
C TRP A 60 -10.88 9.98 26.51
N LEU A 61 -10.40 10.46 25.36
CA LEU A 61 -10.13 11.87 25.14
C LEU A 61 -11.08 12.43 24.08
N ASP A 62 -11.67 13.60 24.36
CA ASP A 62 -12.43 14.34 23.36
C ASP A 62 -11.46 15.06 22.42
N GLU A 63 -11.46 14.66 21.15
CA GLU A 63 -10.54 15.18 20.13
C GLU A 63 -11.23 16.15 19.15
N PRO A 64 -10.56 17.23 18.70
CA PRO A 64 -11.22 18.28 17.92
C PRO A 64 -11.24 18.05 16.40
N ILE A 65 -10.59 17.02 15.86
CA ILE A 65 -10.40 16.81 14.42
C ILE A 65 -11.62 16.08 13.84
N PHE A 66 -12.10 15.04 14.51
CA PHE A 66 -13.33 14.33 14.16
C PHE A 66 -14.51 14.71 15.07
N ASN A 67 -14.26 15.49 16.13
CA ASN A 67 -15.25 15.87 17.16
C ASN A 67 -15.84 14.62 17.83
N ASN A 68 -14.94 13.68 18.15
CA ASN A 68 -15.24 12.36 18.67
C ASN A 68 -14.46 12.10 19.96
N LYS A 69 -14.89 11.09 20.71
CA LYS A 69 -14.09 10.50 21.77
C LYS A 69 -13.17 9.43 21.20
N ILE A 70 -11.88 9.49 21.52
CA ILE A 70 -10.92 8.45 21.15
C ILE A 70 -10.43 7.69 22.37
N HIS A 71 -10.23 6.39 22.20
CA HIS A 71 -9.60 5.50 23.18
C HIS A 71 -8.10 5.43 22.94
N VAL A 72 -7.33 5.64 24.02
CA VAL A 72 -5.86 5.63 24.03
C VAL A 72 -5.39 4.77 25.19
N VAL A 73 -4.40 3.92 24.93
CA VAL A 73 -3.72 3.11 25.94
C VAL A 73 -2.29 3.63 26.11
N GLU A 74 -1.93 3.90 27.37
CA GLU A 74 -0.59 4.34 27.81
C GLU A 74 0.02 3.27 28.72
N THR A 75 1.23 2.82 28.41
CA THR A 75 1.98 1.86 29.25
C THR A 75 3.48 2.07 29.17
N GLY A 76 4.23 1.30 29.96
CA GLY A 76 5.68 1.24 29.95
C GLY A 76 6.36 2.34 30.76
N ASN A 77 7.65 2.52 30.51
CA ASN A 77 8.49 3.43 31.25
C ASN A 77 8.31 4.89 30.80
N LYS A 78 7.51 5.68 31.52
CA LYS A 78 7.27 7.12 31.22
C LYS A 78 8.53 8.00 31.17
N ALA A 79 9.68 7.53 31.70
CA ALA A 79 10.96 8.24 31.59
C ALA A 79 11.79 7.84 30.35
N GLY A 80 11.38 6.79 29.63
CA GLY A 80 12.02 6.33 28.41
C GLY A 80 11.56 7.10 27.16
N PRO A 81 12.17 6.85 25.99
CA PRO A 81 11.70 7.41 24.72
C PRO A 81 10.26 7.00 24.42
N THR A 82 9.47 7.91 23.86
CA THR A 82 8.06 7.67 23.55
C THR A 82 7.88 6.99 22.20
N LEU A 83 7.17 5.86 22.19
CA LEU A 83 6.69 5.16 21.01
C LEU A 83 5.20 5.44 20.81
N LEU A 84 4.82 5.83 19.60
CA LEU A 84 3.41 5.94 19.18
C LEU A 84 3.10 4.82 18.19
N LEU A 85 2.23 3.89 18.59
CA LEU A 85 1.83 2.74 17.77
C LEU A 85 0.49 3.05 17.07
N VAL A 86 0.45 2.88 15.75
CA VAL A 86 -0.71 3.20 14.90
C VAL A 86 -1.10 1.98 14.10
N HIS A 87 -2.31 1.48 14.34
CA HIS A 87 -2.82 0.26 13.76
C HIS A 87 -3.31 0.39 12.31
N GLY A 88 -3.50 -0.76 11.66
CA GLY A 88 -4.07 -0.90 10.33
C GLY A 88 -5.59 -0.86 10.28
N LEU A 89 -6.18 -1.27 9.16
CA LEU A 89 -7.63 -1.43 9.05
C LEU A 89 -8.09 -2.65 9.85
N GLY A 90 -9.11 -2.49 10.69
CA GLY A 90 -9.68 -3.58 11.49
C GLY A 90 -10.53 -3.05 12.63
N TYR A 91 -11.38 -3.89 13.22
CA TYR A 91 -12.34 -3.46 14.25
C TYR A 91 -11.69 -3.05 15.58
N SER A 92 -10.46 -3.44 15.87
CA SER A 92 -9.74 -3.08 17.10
C SER A 92 -8.29 -2.78 16.76
N GLY A 93 -7.80 -1.61 17.21
CA GLY A 93 -6.49 -1.12 16.83
C GLY A 93 -5.36 -1.69 17.67
N LEU A 94 -5.61 -1.85 18.97
CA LEU A 94 -4.63 -2.38 19.91
C LEU A 94 -4.11 -3.78 19.53
N LEU A 95 -4.93 -4.60 18.89
CA LEU A 95 -4.62 -6.01 18.56
C LEU A 95 -3.39 -6.16 17.66
N ASP A 96 -3.07 -5.16 16.84
CA ASP A 96 -1.86 -5.18 16.01
C ASP A 96 -0.59 -5.30 16.87
N TRP A 97 -0.64 -4.79 18.10
CA TRP A 97 0.54 -4.54 18.93
C TRP A 97 0.59 -5.34 20.23
N LEU A 98 -0.46 -6.09 20.59
CA LEU A 98 -0.54 -6.80 21.88
C LEU A 98 0.66 -7.72 22.17
N ASN A 99 1.17 -8.40 21.15
CA ASN A 99 2.33 -9.29 21.30
C ASN A 99 3.69 -8.55 21.25
N VAL A 100 3.68 -7.27 20.89
CA VAL A 100 4.89 -6.44 20.73
C VAL A 100 5.12 -5.55 21.95
N ILE A 101 4.05 -4.99 22.53
CA ILE A 101 4.14 -4.05 23.66
C ILE A 101 4.90 -4.65 24.86
N PRO A 102 4.63 -5.89 25.32
CA PRO A 102 5.35 -6.48 26.46
C PRO A 102 6.87 -6.60 26.24
N GLU A 103 7.31 -6.72 24.99
CA GLU A 103 8.73 -6.82 24.63
C GLU A 103 9.47 -5.47 24.71
N LEU A 104 8.74 -4.36 24.81
CA LEU A 104 9.27 -3.00 24.74
C LEU A 104 8.94 -2.16 25.99
N GLU A 105 7.85 -2.45 26.70
CA GLU A 105 7.32 -1.58 27.77
C GLU A 105 8.26 -1.39 28.97
N SER A 106 9.23 -2.29 29.16
CA SER A 106 10.26 -2.13 30.22
C SER A 106 11.24 -0.97 29.96
N GLU A 107 11.45 -0.60 28.68
CA GLU A 107 12.44 0.39 28.26
C GLU A 107 11.78 1.68 27.74
N TYR A 108 10.62 1.56 27.11
CA TYR A 108 9.97 2.65 26.38
C TYR A 108 8.67 3.10 27.04
N HIS A 109 8.34 4.38 26.84
CA HIS A 109 7.01 4.91 27.07
C HIS A 109 6.15 4.61 25.84
N ILE A 110 5.04 3.90 25.98
CA ILE A 110 4.27 3.40 24.83
C ILE A 110 2.87 3.98 24.86
N ILE A 111 2.51 4.64 23.75
CA ILE A 111 1.17 5.14 23.47
C ILE A 111 0.63 4.40 22.25
N THR A 112 -0.60 3.90 22.34
CA THR A 112 -1.35 3.36 21.22
C THR A 112 -2.79 3.87 21.30
N LEU A 113 -3.45 3.99 20.15
CA LEU A 113 -4.81 4.49 20.07
C LEU A 113 -5.67 3.57 19.21
N ASP A 114 -6.96 3.57 19.49
CA ASP A 114 -7.94 3.18 18.48
C ASP A 114 -8.26 4.42 17.63
N LEU A 115 -8.03 4.34 16.32
CA LEU A 115 -8.35 5.42 15.41
C LEU A 115 -9.88 5.67 15.37
N PRO A 116 -10.35 6.92 15.22
CA PRO A 116 -11.78 7.21 15.02
C PRO A 116 -12.43 6.27 14.01
N GLY A 117 -13.55 5.64 14.38
CA GLY A 117 -14.20 4.58 13.62
C GLY A 117 -13.84 3.14 14.02
N PHE A 118 -12.90 2.94 14.93
CA PHE A 118 -12.38 1.62 15.31
C PHE A 118 -12.27 1.45 16.83
N GLY A 119 -12.20 0.19 17.27
CA GLY A 119 -12.05 -0.21 18.66
C GLY A 119 -13.08 0.44 19.57
N GLN A 120 -12.59 1.04 20.65
CA GLN A 120 -13.41 1.78 21.60
C GLN A 120 -13.50 3.30 21.30
N SER A 121 -13.00 3.74 20.15
CA SER A 121 -13.17 5.12 19.69
C SER A 121 -14.52 5.31 19.00
N ASP A 122 -15.09 6.50 19.14
CA ASP A 122 -16.37 6.83 18.54
C ASP A 122 -16.33 6.67 17.02
N SER A 123 -17.43 6.16 16.47
CA SER A 123 -17.67 6.14 15.03
C SER A 123 -17.89 7.55 14.49
N THR A 124 -17.53 7.78 13.22
CA THR A 124 -17.72 9.08 12.56
C THR A 124 -18.26 8.91 11.16
N ALA A 125 -19.07 9.89 10.76
CA ALA A 125 -19.56 10.02 9.39
C ALA A 125 -18.62 10.85 8.50
N LEU A 126 -17.57 11.45 9.08
CA LEU A 126 -16.54 12.17 8.33
C LEU A 126 -15.67 11.21 7.54
N GLN A 127 -15.12 11.70 6.42
CA GLN A 127 -14.11 10.95 5.66
C GLN A 127 -12.94 10.55 6.56
N LEU A 128 -12.65 9.25 6.63
CA LEU A 128 -11.51 8.67 7.33
C LEU A 128 -10.36 8.55 6.34
N ALA A 129 -9.37 9.44 6.42
CA ALA A 129 -8.27 9.50 5.46
C ALA A 129 -6.94 9.77 6.18
N PRO A 130 -5.79 9.31 5.61
CA PRO A 130 -4.48 9.52 6.19
C PRO A 130 -4.19 10.98 6.56
N LEU A 131 -4.61 11.95 5.73
CA LEU A 131 -4.50 13.37 6.04
C LEU A 131 -5.15 13.78 7.36
N LYS A 132 -6.38 13.35 7.63
CA LYS A 132 -7.12 13.73 8.84
C LYS A 132 -6.59 12.99 10.07
N TYR A 133 -6.27 11.71 9.93
CA TYR A 133 -5.62 10.98 11.02
C TYR A 133 -4.25 11.56 11.38
N ALA A 134 -3.47 12.03 10.41
CA ALA A 134 -2.23 12.73 10.69
C ALA A 134 -2.45 14.01 11.53
N ALA A 135 -3.51 14.78 11.26
CA ALA A 135 -3.88 15.93 12.08
C ALA A 135 -4.30 15.52 13.50
N LEU A 136 -5.01 14.39 13.65
CA LEU A 136 -5.34 13.82 14.96
C LEU A 136 -4.07 13.45 15.74
N LEU A 137 -3.09 12.79 15.11
CA LEU A 137 -1.84 12.43 15.77
C LEU A 137 -1.04 13.66 16.19
N ALA A 138 -1.07 14.74 15.40
CA ALA A 138 -0.44 16.02 15.75
C ALA A 138 -1.06 16.66 17.00
N TRP A 139 -2.37 16.51 17.19
CA TRP A 139 -3.05 16.92 18.42
C TRP A 139 -2.77 15.97 19.58
N LEU A 140 -2.68 14.66 19.31
CA LEU A 140 -2.51 13.63 20.33
C LEU A 140 -1.14 13.68 21.01
N VAL A 141 -0.06 13.76 20.21
CA VAL A 141 1.34 13.62 20.70
C VAL A 141 1.67 14.56 21.87
N PRO A 142 1.38 15.87 21.82
CA PRO A 142 1.70 16.80 22.91
C PRO A 142 1.01 16.50 24.25
N GLN A 143 -0.04 15.68 24.26
CA GLN A 143 -0.77 15.31 25.47
C GLN A 143 -0.01 14.24 26.30
N PHE A 144 0.84 13.46 25.64
CA PHE A 144 1.55 12.33 26.26
C PHE A 144 3.08 12.48 26.19
N SER A 145 3.62 13.32 25.30
CA SER A 145 5.06 13.50 25.14
C SER A 145 5.42 14.96 24.95
N GLN A 146 6.47 15.40 25.65
CA GLN A 146 7.10 16.72 25.46
C GLN A 146 8.26 16.67 24.46
N GLN A 147 8.65 15.47 24.02
CA GLN A 147 9.72 15.23 23.05
C GLN A 147 9.13 14.62 21.76
N PRO A 148 9.82 14.75 20.61
CA PRO A 148 9.46 14.03 19.40
C PRO A 148 9.35 12.52 19.67
N VAL A 149 8.38 11.86 19.03
CA VAL A 149 8.11 10.43 19.24
C VAL A 149 8.70 9.59 18.13
N THR A 150 9.01 8.31 18.42
CA THR A 150 9.14 7.32 17.35
C THR A 150 7.76 6.79 17.02
N ILE A 151 7.31 6.99 15.78
CA ILE A 151 6.00 6.52 15.32
C ILE A 151 6.14 5.21 14.55
N ILE A 152 5.32 4.22 14.89
CA ILE A 152 5.31 2.88 14.30
C ILE A 152 3.92 2.62 13.75
N GLY A 153 3.80 2.47 12.43
CA GLY A 153 2.51 2.32 11.76
C GLY A 153 2.43 1.04 10.93
N HIS A 154 1.37 0.25 11.12
CA HIS A 154 1.10 -0.97 10.33
C HIS A 154 0.04 -0.71 9.25
N SER A 155 0.27 -1.15 8.01
CA SER A 155 -0.70 -1.12 6.92
C SER A 155 -1.25 0.29 6.67
N MET A 156 -2.54 0.56 6.93
CA MET A 156 -3.11 1.92 6.91
C MET A 156 -2.42 2.85 7.92
N GLY A 157 -2.10 2.36 9.11
CA GLY A 157 -1.32 3.08 10.11
C GLY A 157 0.05 3.49 9.60
N GLY A 158 0.66 2.71 8.70
CA GLY A 158 1.89 3.07 8.00
C GLY A 158 1.71 4.30 7.09
N ALA A 159 0.61 4.38 6.35
CA ALA A 159 0.28 5.52 5.49
C ALA A 159 -0.04 6.78 6.31
N ILE A 160 -0.80 6.62 7.41
CA ILE A 160 -1.07 7.68 8.38
C ILE A 160 0.23 8.21 8.97
N SER A 161 1.12 7.31 9.39
CA SER A 161 2.40 7.64 10.01
C SER A 161 3.34 8.36 9.04
N LEU A 162 3.40 7.91 7.78
CA LEU A 162 4.12 8.58 6.70
C LEU A 162 3.58 10.00 6.47
N ARG A 163 2.25 10.16 6.42
CA ARG A 163 1.61 11.47 6.24
C ARG A 163 1.88 12.39 7.43
N PHE A 164 1.81 11.86 8.65
CA PHE A 164 2.09 12.58 9.88
C PHE A 164 3.54 13.05 9.94
N ALA A 165 4.51 12.16 9.73
CA ALA A 165 5.92 12.49 9.76
C ALA A 165 6.32 13.52 8.69
N ALA A 166 5.68 13.49 7.52
CA ALA A 166 5.93 14.47 6.47
C ALA A 166 5.33 15.86 6.80
N SER A 167 4.17 15.91 7.44
CA SER A 167 3.45 17.16 7.74
C SER A 167 3.86 17.81 9.05
N HIS A 168 4.31 17.01 10.02
CA HIS A 168 4.69 17.45 11.37
C HIS A 168 6.07 16.88 11.77
N PRO A 169 7.14 17.12 10.99
CA PRO A 169 8.44 16.50 11.23
C PRO A 169 9.06 16.88 12.58
N SER A 170 8.68 18.02 13.18
CA SER A 170 9.15 18.42 14.51
C SER A 170 8.60 17.57 15.66
N LEU A 171 7.54 16.79 15.43
CA LEU A 171 6.94 15.89 16.41
C LEU A 171 7.46 14.45 16.28
N VAL A 172 8.31 14.16 15.28
CA VAL A 172 8.73 12.80 14.95
C VAL A 172 10.26 12.71 14.99
N ASP A 173 10.77 11.84 15.86
CA ASP A 173 12.18 11.48 15.91
C ASP A 173 12.52 10.45 14.81
N LYS A 174 11.69 9.41 14.70
CA LYS A 174 11.87 8.29 13.78
C LYS A 174 10.53 7.75 13.29
N LEU A 175 10.48 7.30 12.04
CA LEU A 175 9.32 6.66 11.43
C LEU A 175 9.64 5.17 11.20
N ILE A 176 8.76 4.28 11.65
CA ILE A 176 8.82 2.85 11.33
C ILE A 176 7.52 2.45 10.64
N MET A 177 7.65 2.02 9.39
CA MET A 177 6.55 1.59 8.54
C MET A 177 6.53 0.07 8.47
N VAL A 178 5.39 -0.54 8.75
CA VAL A 178 5.18 -2.01 8.69
C VAL A 178 4.13 -2.30 7.62
N ASP A 179 4.52 -2.95 6.53
CA ASP A 179 3.61 -3.38 5.45
C ASP A 179 2.65 -2.28 4.94
N THR A 180 3.16 -1.05 4.79
CA THR A 180 2.38 0.15 4.49
C THR A 180 1.49 0.01 3.26
N ALA A 181 0.18 0.23 3.43
CA ALA A 181 -0.81 0.16 2.36
C ALA A 181 -1.02 1.54 1.68
N GLY A 182 -1.70 1.56 0.53
CA GLY A 182 -2.19 2.79 -0.10
C GLY A 182 -1.16 3.68 -0.81
N VAL A 183 0.10 3.25 -0.97
CA VAL A 183 1.14 4.04 -1.67
C VAL A 183 1.07 3.87 -3.19
N LEU A 184 0.72 2.67 -3.67
CA LEU A 184 0.54 2.43 -5.10
C LEU A 184 -0.75 3.07 -5.60
N GLN A 185 -0.78 3.39 -6.89
CA GLN A 185 -1.98 3.90 -7.55
C GLN A 185 -3.16 2.96 -7.30
N ARG A 186 -4.32 3.54 -7.01
CA ARG A 186 -5.54 2.84 -6.59
C ARG A 186 -5.84 1.56 -7.36
N SER A 187 -5.90 1.62 -8.69
CA SER A 187 -6.26 0.48 -9.54
C SER A 187 -5.20 -0.62 -9.49
N VAL A 188 -3.91 -0.26 -9.38
CA VAL A 188 -2.81 -1.21 -9.15
C VAL A 188 -2.91 -1.87 -7.79
N PHE A 189 -3.17 -1.08 -6.73
CA PHE A 189 -3.34 -1.57 -5.37
C PHE A 189 -4.55 -2.52 -5.25
N VAL A 190 -5.72 -2.10 -5.74
CA VAL A 190 -6.94 -2.92 -5.75
C VAL A 190 -6.73 -4.21 -6.55
N LEU A 191 -6.08 -4.14 -7.71
CA LEU A 191 -5.77 -5.34 -8.48
C LEU A 191 -4.87 -6.30 -7.70
N HIS A 192 -3.87 -5.81 -6.97
CA HIS A 192 -3.02 -6.67 -6.14
C HIS A 192 -3.84 -7.40 -5.08
N MET A 193 -4.73 -6.71 -4.36
CA MET A 193 -5.62 -7.33 -3.38
C MET A 193 -6.57 -8.38 -3.98
N THR A 194 -6.91 -8.28 -5.27
CA THR A 194 -7.75 -9.29 -5.94
C THR A 194 -6.98 -10.56 -6.34
N GLN A 195 -5.65 -10.57 -6.25
CA GLN A 195 -4.78 -11.72 -6.56
C GLN A 195 -4.63 -12.69 -5.39
N VAL A 196 -5.54 -12.67 -4.42
CA VAL A 196 -5.60 -13.63 -3.31
C VAL A 196 -6.36 -14.88 -3.79
N PRO A 197 -5.69 -15.96 -4.28
CA PRO A 197 -6.37 -17.23 -4.47
C PRO A 197 -6.71 -17.79 -3.10
N ASN A 198 -7.99 -18.06 -2.86
CA ASN A 198 -8.53 -18.94 -1.81
C ASN A 198 -7.55 -19.27 -0.66
N HIS A 199 -7.45 -18.42 0.35
CA HIS A 199 -6.80 -18.80 1.60
C HIS A 199 -7.49 -18.15 2.81
N TYR A 200 -8.66 -18.68 3.13
CA TYR A 200 -9.21 -18.66 4.49
C TYR A 200 -8.45 -19.62 5.42
N GLN A 201 -7.15 -19.88 5.21
CA GLN A 201 -6.39 -20.83 6.04
C GLN A 201 -6.21 -20.33 7.47
N TRP A 202 -6.14 -19.02 7.70
CA TRP A 202 -6.21 -18.46 9.05
C TRP A 202 -7.57 -18.65 9.75
N LEU A 203 -8.61 -19.09 9.01
CA LEU A 203 -9.92 -19.48 9.55
C LEU A 203 -10.07 -21.01 9.64
N GLU A 204 -9.03 -21.83 9.35
CA GLU A 204 -9.11 -23.29 9.50
C GLU A 204 -9.64 -23.76 10.86
N PRO A 205 -9.26 -23.15 12.01
CA PRO A 205 -9.83 -23.50 13.31
C PRO A 205 -11.34 -23.24 13.43
N TYR A 206 -11.92 -22.44 12.53
CA TYR A 206 -13.31 -21.98 12.53
C TYR A 206 -14.14 -22.50 11.33
N SER A 207 -13.51 -23.25 10.42
CA SER A 207 -14.04 -23.63 9.10
C SER A 207 -15.11 -24.75 9.08
N SER A 208 -15.35 -25.42 10.21
CA SER A 208 -16.25 -26.59 10.24
C SER A 208 -17.74 -26.28 10.00
N LYS A 209 -18.14 -25.00 9.92
CA LYS A 209 -19.55 -24.57 9.78
C LYS A 209 -20.00 -24.07 8.40
N PHE A 210 -19.12 -23.93 7.39
CA PHE A 210 -19.49 -23.27 6.12
C PHE A 210 -19.14 -24.09 4.85
N LYS A 211 -19.81 -25.23 4.65
CA LYS A 211 -19.62 -26.11 3.46
C LYS A 211 -20.32 -25.72 2.12
N PRO A 212 -21.30 -24.82 1.98
CA PRO A 212 -21.98 -24.64 0.69
C PRO A 212 -21.35 -23.59 -0.25
N LEU A 213 -20.38 -22.78 0.19
CA LEU A 213 -19.87 -21.64 -0.58
C LEU A 213 -18.58 -21.94 -1.38
N ASP A 214 -17.96 -23.10 -1.17
CA ASP A 214 -16.64 -23.44 -1.74
C ASP A 214 -16.66 -23.74 -3.25
N ASN A 215 -17.79 -24.19 -3.79
CA ASN A 215 -17.89 -24.60 -5.20
C ASN A 215 -18.06 -23.42 -6.18
N VAL A 216 -18.60 -22.28 -5.71
CA VAL A 216 -18.83 -21.09 -6.56
C VAL A 216 -17.60 -20.19 -6.58
N VAL A 217 -16.92 -20.02 -5.44
CA VAL A 217 -15.74 -19.17 -5.30
C VAL A 217 -14.52 -19.77 -6.04
N SER A 218 -14.37 -21.10 -6.02
CA SER A 218 -13.31 -21.81 -6.77
C SER A 218 -13.46 -21.74 -8.29
N HIS A 219 -14.68 -21.57 -8.82
CA HIS A 219 -14.91 -21.35 -10.25
C HIS A 219 -14.60 -19.91 -10.69
N VAL A 220 -14.77 -18.94 -9.79
CA VAL A 220 -14.50 -17.52 -10.04
C VAL A 220 -12.99 -17.23 -9.98
N SER A 221 -12.24 -17.81 -9.04
CA SER A 221 -10.78 -17.58 -8.94
C SER A 221 -10.00 -18.13 -10.14
N ASN A 222 -10.40 -19.28 -10.69
CA ASN A 222 -9.84 -19.87 -11.91
C ASN A 222 -10.24 -19.12 -13.22
N PHE A 223 -11.26 -18.26 -13.14
CA PHE A 223 -11.72 -17.41 -14.23
C PHE A 223 -11.03 -16.03 -14.20
N ILE A 224 -10.87 -15.42 -13.02
CA ILE A 224 -10.21 -14.11 -12.82
C ILE A 224 -8.75 -14.12 -13.28
N ASN A 225 -8.01 -15.20 -13.02
CA ASN A 225 -6.61 -15.34 -13.50
C ASN A 225 -6.48 -15.35 -15.04
N ARG A 226 -7.53 -15.72 -15.78
CA ARG A 226 -7.53 -15.74 -17.26
C ARG A 226 -7.91 -14.40 -17.90
N TRP A 227 -8.51 -13.45 -17.16
CA TRP A 227 -9.12 -12.23 -17.71
C TRP A 227 -8.60 -10.92 -17.06
N ARG A 228 -7.33 -10.89 -16.68
CA ARG A 228 -6.66 -9.76 -15.97
C ARG A 228 -6.77 -8.39 -16.65
N ILE A 229 -6.85 -8.33 -17.98
CA ILE A 229 -6.90 -7.08 -18.78
C ILE A 229 -8.32 -6.49 -18.83
N SER A 230 -9.35 -7.34 -18.82
CA SER A 230 -10.75 -6.89 -18.88
C SER A 230 -11.24 -6.29 -17.56
N LEU A 231 -10.55 -6.53 -16.43
CA LEU A 231 -10.94 -6.04 -15.11
C LEU A 231 -10.43 -4.63 -14.83
N ILE A 232 -9.14 -4.42 -15.08
CA ILE A 232 -8.46 -3.13 -14.99
C ILE A 232 -9.19 -2.09 -15.86
N SER A 233 -9.38 -2.41 -17.15
CA SER A 233 -10.10 -1.55 -18.10
C SER A 233 -11.62 -1.45 -17.88
N SER A 234 -12.19 -2.16 -16.90
CA SER A 234 -13.60 -2.09 -16.52
C SER A 234 -13.85 -1.31 -15.23
N ILE A 235 -12.90 -1.32 -14.28
CA ILE A 235 -12.92 -0.45 -13.09
C ILE A 235 -12.81 1.02 -13.52
N ASP A 236 -11.96 1.31 -14.51
CA ASP A 236 -11.64 2.68 -14.90
C ASP A 236 -12.53 3.23 -16.05
N ARG A 237 -13.41 2.42 -16.65
CA ARG A 237 -14.25 2.81 -17.82
C ARG A 237 -15.59 3.46 -17.44
N TYR A 238 -15.96 3.46 -16.16
CA TYR A 238 -17.18 4.09 -15.64
C TYR A 238 -16.82 5.22 -14.69
N PRO A 239 -17.62 6.32 -14.62
CA PRO A 239 -17.40 7.38 -13.64
C PRO A 239 -17.43 6.75 -12.26
N ASP A 240 -16.33 6.94 -11.55
CA ASP A 240 -16.06 6.31 -10.29
C ASP A 240 -17.05 6.81 -9.22
N PRO A 241 -18.01 5.99 -8.79
CA PRO A 241 -18.99 6.41 -7.80
C PRO A 241 -18.33 6.72 -6.47
N ALA A 242 -17.16 6.13 -6.15
CA ALA A 242 -16.44 6.42 -4.92
C ALA A 242 -15.80 7.83 -4.95
N LYS A 243 -15.33 8.35 -6.10
CA LYS A 243 -14.90 9.75 -6.22
C LYS A 243 -16.05 10.74 -5.95
N ILE A 244 -17.22 10.46 -6.53
CA ILE A 244 -18.45 11.26 -6.30
C ILE A 244 -18.89 11.18 -4.83
N LEU A 245 -18.73 10.03 -4.18
CA LEU A 245 -19.01 9.83 -2.76
C LEU A 245 -18.00 10.58 -1.87
N LEU A 246 -16.71 10.58 -2.22
CA LEU A 246 -15.66 11.27 -1.46
C LEU A 246 -15.72 12.79 -1.60
N GLU A 247 -16.30 13.33 -2.67
CA GLU A 247 -16.45 14.77 -2.89
C GLU A 247 -17.76 15.35 -2.28
N ASN A 248 -18.67 14.51 -1.77
CA ASN A 248 -20.00 14.94 -1.32
C ASN A 248 -20.29 14.53 0.14
N GLU A 249 -20.16 15.47 1.09
CA GLU A 249 -20.40 15.23 2.53
C GLU A 249 -21.77 14.62 2.86
N PHE A 250 -22.82 14.94 2.10
CA PHE A 250 -24.16 14.37 2.31
C PHE A 250 -24.20 12.88 1.93
N ALA A 251 -23.52 12.51 0.84
CA ALA A 251 -23.41 11.13 0.40
C ALA A 251 -22.47 10.31 1.31
N GLN A 252 -21.39 10.92 1.81
CA GLN A 252 -20.52 10.33 2.84
C GLN A 252 -21.33 9.94 4.09
N ARG A 253 -22.16 10.85 4.60
CA ARG A 253 -22.98 10.60 5.79
C ARG A 253 -24.00 9.48 5.62
N PHE A 254 -24.45 9.20 4.39
CA PHE A 254 -25.41 8.13 4.12
C PHE A 254 -24.75 6.77 3.84
N VAL A 255 -23.56 6.75 3.22
CA VAL A 255 -22.88 5.51 2.81
C VAL A 255 -21.87 5.03 3.86
N TYR A 256 -21.24 5.93 4.61
CA TYR A 256 -20.16 5.62 5.55
C TYR A 256 -20.59 5.55 7.00
N LYS A 257 -21.79 6.02 7.34
CA LYS A 257 -22.34 5.83 8.68
C LYS A 257 -22.41 4.33 8.98
N ASP A 258 -21.75 3.94 10.07
CA ASP A 258 -21.61 2.55 10.54
C ASP A 258 -20.74 1.64 9.65
N ARG A 259 -19.92 2.21 8.75
CA ARG A 259 -18.99 1.48 7.87
C ARG A 259 -17.59 2.06 7.88
N ALA A 260 -17.01 2.22 9.07
CA ALA A 260 -15.70 2.84 9.27
C ALA A 260 -14.59 2.16 8.45
N THR A 261 -14.52 0.83 8.43
CA THR A 261 -13.53 0.09 7.62
C THR A 261 -13.61 0.45 6.13
N LEU A 262 -14.81 0.54 5.56
CA LEU A 262 -15.00 0.93 4.15
C LEU A 262 -14.62 2.40 3.92
N ASN A 263 -15.02 3.28 4.82
CA ASN A 263 -14.70 4.71 4.75
C ASN A 263 -13.18 4.91 4.77
N ALA A 264 -12.49 4.28 5.72
CA ALA A 264 -11.04 4.36 5.88
C ALA A 264 -10.29 3.68 4.73
N ALA A 265 -10.75 2.53 4.24
CA ALA A 265 -10.18 1.89 3.05
C ALA A 265 -10.30 2.78 1.81
N LEU A 266 -11.44 3.46 1.63
CA LEU A 266 -11.61 4.43 0.55
C LEU A 266 -10.73 5.67 0.77
N GLY A 267 -10.68 6.26 1.96
CA GLY A 267 -9.78 7.40 2.20
C GLY A 267 -8.32 7.05 2.00
N LEU A 268 -7.90 5.82 2.32
CA LEU A 268 -6.56 5.31 2.08
C LEU A 268 -6.22 5.23 0.59
N VAL A 269 -7.07 4.62 -0.24
CA VAL A 269 -6.72 4.37 -1.66
C VAL A 269 -6.83 5.61 -2.56
N TYR A 270 -7.38 6.72 -2.06
CA TYR A 270 -7.43 8.01 -2.77
C TYR A 270 -6.42 9.03 -2.24
N GLU A 271 -5.70 8.72 -1.16
CA GLU A 271 -4.63 9.58 -0.68
C GLU A 271 -3.44 9.51 -1.65
N ASP A 272 -3.02 10.66 -2.19
CA ASP A 272 -1.73 10.75 -2.89
C ASP A 272 -0.61 11.05 -1.90
N LEU A 273 0.16 10.00 -1.57
CA LEU A 273 1.32 10.09 -0.67
C LEU A 273 2.60 10.59 -1.37
N SER A 274 2.58 10.82 -2.68
CA SER A 274 3.76 11.27 -3.44
C SER A 274 4.40 12.54 -2.88
N PRO A 275 3.65 13.59 -2.50
CA PRO A 275 4.22 14.78 -1.86
C PRO A 275 4.85 14.48 -0.50
N SER A 276 4.23 13.61 0.30
CA SER A 276 4.75 13.20 1.60
C SER A 276 6.07 12.45 1.47
N ILE A 277 6.18 11.54 0.50
CA ILE A 277 7.41 10.78 0.22
C ILE A 277 8.55 11.71 -0.22
N GLU A 278 8.28 12.71 -1.07
CA GLU A 278 9.33 13.62 -1.54
C GLU A 278 9.87 14.54 -0.43
N GLN A 279 8.99 15.01 0.45
CA GLN A 279 9.32 16.01 1.47
C GLN A 279 9.94 15.39 2.73
N LEU A 280 9.68 14.11 3.01
CA LEU A 280 10.13 13.44 4.22
C LEU A 280 11.66 13.39 4.33
N ASN A 281 12.17 13.92 5.45
CA ASN A 281 13.60 13.82 5.83
C ASN A 281 13.81 13.05 7.15
N VAL A 282 12.73 12.62 7.80
CA VAL A 282 12.77 11.86 9.06
C VAL A 282 13.46 10.51 8.83
N PRO A 283 14.39 10.08 9.70
CA PRO A 283 14.93 8.71 9.69
C PRO A 283 13.82 7.67 9.67
N SER A 284 13.80 6.84 8.62
CA SER A 284 12.71 5.91 8.35
C SER A 284 13.19 4.45 8.26
N HIS A 285 12.58 3.54 9.01
CA HIS A 285 12.70 2.11 8.80
C HIS A 285 11.43 1.57 8.15
N ILE A 286 11.59 0.61 7.25
CA ILE A 286 10.49 -0.09 6.59
C ILE A 286 10.68 -1.57 6.92
N ILE A 287 9.68 -2.20 7.52
CA ILE A 287 9.65 -3.63 7.82
C ILE A 287 8.54 -4.23 6.96
N TRP A 288 8.82 -5.32 6.24
CA TRP A 288 7.87 -5.90 5.29
C TRP A 288 7.91 -7.42 5.30
N GLY A 289 6.75 -8.06 5.30
CA GLY A 289 6.64 -9.50 5.10
C GLY A 289 6.85 -9.88 3.63
N ARG A 290 7.76 -10.81 3.33
CA ARG A 290 8.06 -11.21 1.95
C ARG A 290 6.83 -11.67 1.17
N ASN A 291 5.90 -12.33 1.85
CA ASN A 291 4.73 -12.97 1.28
C ASN A 291 3.45 -12.14 1.43
N ASP A 292 3.56 -10.84 1.73
CA ASP A 292 2.40 -9.97 1.85
C ASP A 292 1.58 -9.97 0.53
N ARG A 293 0.30 -10.36 0.66
CA ARG A 293 -0.69 -10.44 -0.43
C ARG A 293 -1.71 -9.31 -0.39
N VAL A 294 -1.64 -8.44 0.61
CA VAL A 294 -2.49 -7.26 0.80
C VAL A 294 -1.75 -6.04 0.28
N ALA A 295 -0.54 -5.77 0.77
CA ALA A 295 0.34 -4.72 0.27
C ALA A 295 1.57 -5.36 -0.40
N PRO A 296 1.79 -5.13 -1.71
CA PRO A 296 2.89 -5.79 -2.40
C PRO A 296 4.23 -5.32 -1.84
N LEU A 297 5.18 -6.24 -1.63
CA LEU A 297 6.58 -5.93 -1.23
C LEU A 297 7.24 -4.87 -2.14
N ARG A 298 6.82 -4.79 -3.40
CA ARG A 298 7.23 -3.74 -4.35
C ARG A 298 7.03 -2.33 -3.77
N THR A 299 6.02 -2.12 -2.95
CA THR A 299 5.77 -0.86 -2.24
C THR A 299 6.88 -0.55 -1.24
N GLY A 300 7.29 -1.51 -0.42
CA GLY A 300 8.41 -1.35 0.51
C GLY A 300 9.72 -1.03 -0.21
N LYS A 301 9.99 -1.70 -1.34
CA LYS A 301 11.15 -1.41 -2.19
C LYS A 301 11.10 -0.01 -2.79
N LEU A 302 9.93 0.43 -3.24
CA LEU A 302 9.70 1.79 -3.72
C LEU A 302 9.98 2.82 -2.63
N LEU A 303 9.41 2.64 -1.44
CA LEU A 303 9.60 3.57 -0.34
C LEU A 303 11.07 3.68 0.07
N ALA A 304 11.78 2.55 0.13
CA ALA A 304 13.19 2.53 0.51
C ALA A 304 14.09 3.30 -0.47
N GLU A 305 13.75 3.29 -1.76
CA GLU A 305 14.49 4.02 -2.78
C GLU A 305 14.11 5.52 -2.80
N GLN A 306 12.79 5.80 -2.81
CA GLN A 306 12.28 7.16 -2.98
C GLN A 306 12.48 8.04 -1.74
N LEU A 307 12.45 7.46 -0.53
CA LEU A 307 12.74 8.19 0.70
C LEU A 307 14.24 8.47 0.83
N LYS A 308 14.58 9.67 1.32
CA LYS A 308 15.98 10.12 1.40
C LYS A 308 16.78 9.34 2.44
N ASN A 309 16.17 9.04 3.57
CA ASN A 309 16.81 8.41 4.73
C ASN A 309 16.01 7.18 5.17
N ALA A 310 16.01 6.13 4.35
CA ALA A 310 15.22 4.93 4.60
C ALA A 310 15.99 3.63 4.43
N GLN A 311 15.64 2.63 5.25
CA GLN A 311 16.15 1.27 5.17
C GLN A 311 15.01 0.26 5.18
N LEU A 312 15.04 -0.68 4.23
CA LEU A 312 14.10 -1.80 4.14
C LEU A 312 14.64 -3.04 4.85
N HIS A 313 13.79 -3.64 5.68
CA HIS A 313 13.97 -4.91 6.36
C HIS A 313 12.88 -5.86 5.84
N ILE A 314 13.28 -7.02 5.34
CA ILE A 314 12.35 -8.02 4.82
C ILE A 314 12.34 -9.20 5.77
N ILE A 315 11.15 -9.58 6.22
CA ILE A 315 10.92 -10.76 7.05
C ILE A 315 10.49 -11.89 6.11
N ASP A 316 11.37 -12.88 5.99
CA ASP A 316 11.06 -14.13 5.29
C ASP A 316 9.93 -14.86 6.03
N ASP A 317 9.11 -15.61 5.30
CA ASP A 317 8.00 -16.38 5.86
C ASP A 317 6.94 -15.58 6.66
N ALA A 318 6.86 -14.26 6.44
CA ALA A 318 5.76 -13.40 6.90
C ALA A 318 4.93 -12.87 5.73
N GLY A 319 3.63 -12.71 5.99
CA GLY A 319 2.62 -12.05 5.16
C GLY A 319 2.37 -10.61 5.62
N HIS A 320 1.11 -10.19 5.73
CA HIS A 320 0.74 -8.79 5.97
C HIS A 320 0.92 -8.34 7.43
N VAL A 321 0.93 -9.27 8.38
CA VAL A 321 0.98 -8.98 9.82
C VAL A 321 2.21 -9.61 10.45
N PRO A 322 3.43 -9.23 10.03
CA PRO A 322 4.68 -9.88 10.45
C PRO A 322 4.90 -9.82 11.97
N MET A 323 4.35 -8.81 12.65
CA MET A 323 4.39 -8.68 14.10
C MET A 323 3.62 -9.78 14.84
N GLN A 324 2.65 -10.42 14.17
CA GLN A 324 1.90 -11.57 14.69
C GLN A 324 2.40 -12.90 14.10
N GLU A 325 2.74 -12.93 12.80
CA GLU A 325 3.16 -14.16 12.11
C GLU A 325 4.60 -14.58 12.46
N GLN A 326 5.49 -13.60 12.63
CA GLN A 326 6.92 -13.80 12.90
C GLN A 326 7.37 -12.90 14.05
N THR A 327 6.63 -12.89 15.16
CA THR A 327 6.81 -11.94 16.29
C THR A 327 8.26 -11.83 16.76
N ALA A 328 8.97 -12.94 16.96
CA ALA A 328 10.35 -12.91 17.45
C ALA A 328 11.31 -12.22 16.47
N GLN A 329 11.19 -12.50 15.16
CA GLN A 329 12.01 -11.87 14.13
C GLN A 329 11.63 -10.39 13.94
N PHE A 330 10.33 -10.08 13.98
CA PHE A 330 9.82 -8.72 13.93
C PHE A 330 10.35 -7.88 15.10
N VAL A 331 10.23 -8.36 16.34
CA VAL A 331 10.72 -7.66 17.54
C VAL A 331 12.22 -7.45 17.50
N ALA A 332 13.00 -8.43 17.01
CA ALA A 332 14.44 -8.27 16.86
C ALA A 332 14.81 -7.13 15.89
N ILE A 333 14.17 -7.08 14.72
CA ILE A 333 14.35 -6.02 13.72
C ILE A 333 13.84 -4.68 14.27
N LEU A 334 12.70 -4.68 14.96
CA LEU A 334 12.13 -3.47 15.54
C LEU A 334 13.06 -2.87 16.59
N LYS A 335 13.59 -3.66 17.52
CA LYS A 335 14.58 -3.22 18.52
C LYS A 335 15.83 -2.64 17.85
N GLU A 336 16.31 -3.26 16.77
CA GLU A 336 17.41 -2.70 15.98
C GLU A 336 17.04 -1.34 15.36
N ALA A 337 15.87 -1.23 14.73
CA ALA A 337 15.38 -0.02 14.09
C ALA A 337 15.15 1.12 15.11
N LEU A 338 14.71 0.80 16.33
CA LEU A 338 14.55 1.78 17.40
C LEU A 338 15.89 2.42 17.79
N ILE A 339 16.99 1.66 17.78
CA ILE A 339 18.30 2.12 18.24
C ILE A 339 19.14 2.74 17.12
N LYS A 340 19.16 2.12 15.93
CA LYS A 340 20.05 2.51 14.84
C LYS A 340 19.40 3.53 13.90
N ASP A 341 20.23 4.33 13.26
CA ASP A 341 19.81 5.12 12.10
C ASP A 341 19.68 4.24 10.86
N PRO A 342 18.75 4.54 9.94
CA PRO A 342 18.57 3.76 8.73
C PRO A 342 19.76 3.92 7.80
N ILE A 343 20.25 2.80 7.32
CA ILE A 343 21.32 2.77 6.32
C ILE A 343 20.69 2.63 4.94
N LYS A 344 20.75 3.71 4.14
CA LYS A 344 20.27 3.67 2.76
C LYS A 344 21.07 2.63 1.97
N ARG A 345 20.36 1.74 1.28
CA ARG A 345 20.96 0.71 0.44
C ARG A 345 21.79 1.38 -0.65
N ASN A 346 23.10 1.15 -0.64
CA ASN A 346 23.95 1.47 -1.78
C ASN A 346 23.86 0.33 -2.79
N ILE A 347 23.26 0.58 -3.95
CA ILE A 347 23.38 -0.31 -5.09
C ILE A 347 24.81 -0.15 -5.62
N PRO A 348 25.68 -1.17 -5.54
CA PRO A 348 27.04 -1.04 -6.05
C PRO A 348 27.01 -0.65 -7.53
N PRO A 349 27.83 0.31 -7.99
CA PRO A 349 27.97 0.56 -9.41
C PRO A 349 28.40 -0.76 -10.07
N LEU A 350 27.68 -1.17 -11.10
CA LEU A 350 27.99 -2.41 -11.79
C LEU A 350 29.42 -2.33 -12.34
N THR A 351 30.20 -3.38 -12.10
CA THR A 351 31.57 -3.50 -12.60
C THR A 351 31.58 -3.49 -14.13
N THR A 352 32.42 -2.65 -14.72
CA THR A 352 32.49 -2.25 -16.14
C THR A 352 32.82 -3.33 -17.17
N ASN A 353 32.68 -4.61 -16.87
CA ASN A 353 33.17 -5.66 -17.74
C ASN A 353 32.03 -6.45 -18.39
N VAL A 354 31.96 -6.29 -19.71
CA VAL A 354 31.06 -6.88 -20.73
C VAL A 354 29.79 -6.07 -21.01
N VAL A 355 29.93 -5.10 -21.91
CA VAL A 355 28.84 -4.39 -22.59
C VAL A 355 28.37 -5.25 -23.77
N GLN A 356 27.53 -6.25 -23.52
CA GLN A 356 26.96 -7.10 -24.58
C GLN A 356 25.50 -6.73 -24.88
N ASN A 357 25.07 -6.98 -26.12
CA ASN A 357 23.65 -6.99 -26.42
C ASN A 357 23.03 -8.30 -25.91
N TYR A 358 21.78 -8.25 -25.47
CA TYR A 358 21.01 -9.45 -25.15
C TYR A 358 19.72 -9.46 -25.96
N THR A 359 19.41 -10.62 -26.56
CA THR A 359 18.19 -10.82 -27.33
C THR A 359 17.48 -12.08 -26.84
N CYS A 360 16.21 -11.93 -26.49
CA CYS A 360 15.28 -13.00 -26.23
C CYS A 360 14.30 -13.16 -27.40
N SER A 361 14.04 -14.39 -27.82
CA SER A 361 13.03 -14.69 -28.83
C SER A 361 12.30 -15.99 -28.50
N ASN A 362 10.98 -15.91 -28.28
CA ASN A 362 10.11 -17.06 -27.96
C ASN A 362 10.53 -17.85 -26.71
N GLN A 363 11.06 -17.18 -25.68
CA GLN A 363 11.52 -17.83 -24.45
C GLN A 363 10.68 -17.39 -23.24
N THR A 364 10.76 -18.18 -22.17
CA THR A 364 10.09 -17.89 -20.90
C THR A 364 11.04 -18.04 -19.73
N ASN A 365 10.72 -17.40 -18.60
CA ASN A 365 11.45 -17.52 -17.32
C ASN A 365 12.91 -17.11 -17.43
N ILE A 366 13.15 -15.88 -17.87
CA ILE A 366 14.50 -15.32 -17.98
C ILE A 366 14.71 -14.36 -16.82
N GLU A 367 15.84 -14.51 -16.14
CA GLU A 367 16.30 -13.60 -15.11
C GLU A 367 17.62 -12.98 -15.57
N LEU A 368 17.68 -11.64 -15.60
CA LEU A 368 18.90 -10.91 -15.96
C LEU A 368 19.24 -9.88 -14.90
N SER A 369 20.54 -9.72 -14.70
CA SER A 369 21.17 -8.63 -13.98
C SER A 369 22.47 -8.25 -14.69
N GLY A 370 23.03 -7.08 -14.40
CA GLY A 370 24.31 -6.63 -14.96
C GLY A 370 24.21 -5.54 -16.02
N VAL A 371 25.34 -5.29 -16.71
CA VAL A 371 25.48 -4.20 -17.68
C VAL A 371 25.27 -4.75 -19.09
N TYR A 372 24.47 -4.06 -19.89
CA TYR A 372 24.21 -4.41 -21.29
C TYR A 372 24.30 -3.17 -22.17
N ASN A 373 24.51 -3.36 -23.47
CA ASN A 373 24.32 -2.26 -24.40
C ASN A 373 22.83 -2.10 -24.72
N ASN A 374 22.24 -3.14 -25.32
CA ASN A 374 20.82 -3.15 -25.66
C ASN A 374 20.18 -4.47 -25.25
N LEU A 375 18.95 -4.39 -24.77
CA LEU A 375 18.10 -5.55 -24.49
C LEU A 375 16.96 -5.59 -25.51
N THR A 376 16.70 -6.74 -26.10
CA THR A 376 15.56 -6.94 -27.01
C THR A 376 14.78 -8.18 -26.61
N PHE A 377 13.47 -8.04 -26.43
CA PHE A 377 12.56 -9.13 -26.10
C PHE A 377 11.45 -9.22 -27.15
N THR A 378 11.31 -10.38 -27.78
CA THR A 378 10.26 -10.63 -28.77
C THR A 378 9.53 -11.92 -28.46
N ASN A 379 8.22 -11.83 -28.20
CA ASN A 379 7.37 -12.95 -27.81
C ASN A 379 7.91 -13.72 -26.58
N CYS A 380 8.37 -12.98 -25.57
CA CYS A 380 8.98 -13.52 -24.36
C CYS A 380 8.09 -13.32 -23.13
N ARG A 381 8.03 -14.29 -22.21
CA ARG A 381 7.15 -14.20 -21.01
C ARG A 381 7.92 -14.47 -19.71
N TYR A 382 7.45 -13.90 -18.61
CA TYR A 382 8.07 -14.06 -17.29
C TYR A 382 9.54 -13.63 -17.28
N ILE A 383 9.80 -12.45 -17.85
CA ILE A 383 11.14 -11.86 -17.88
C ILE A 383 11.31 -10.99 -16.65
N ASN A 384 12.33 -11.25 -15.85
CA ASN A 384 12.67 -10.49 -14.65
C ASN A 384 14.04 -9.84 -14.83
N LEU A 385 14.07 -8.51 -14.89
CA LEU A 385 15.29 -7.72 -14.93
C LEU A 385 15.49 -7.09 -13.56
N SER A 386 16.64 -7.30 -12.94
CA SER A 386 16.97 -6.73 -11.64
C SER A 386 18.40 -6.19 -11.63
N ASN A 387 18.61 -4.98 -11.11
CA ASN A 387 19.94 -4.34 -11.09
C ASN A 387 20.59 -4.31 -12.49
N VAL A 388 19.81 -3.93 -13.50
CA VAL A 388 20.27 -3.82 -14.88
C VAL A 388 20.67 -2.38 -15.19
N GLN A 389 21.80 -2.21 -15.87
CA GLN A 389 22.13 -0.95 -16.54
C GLN A 389 22.26 -1.21 -18.04
N ALA A 390 21.52 -0.48 -18.86
CA ALA A 390 21.61 -0.61 -20.31
C ALA A 390 21.43 0.72 -21.04
N SER A 391 21.84 0.79 -22.31
CA SER A 391 21.55 1.94 -23.14
C SER A 391 20.07 1.98 -23.50
N SER A 392 19.52 0.84 -23.94
CA SER A 392 18.11 0.73 -24.31
C SER A 392 17.50 -0.65 -24.05
N ILE A 393 16.18 -0.68 -23.96
CA ILE A 393 15.37 -1.91 -23.90
C ILE A 393 14.20 -1.81 -24.88
N ASN A 394 14.08 -2.82 -25.75
CA ASN A 394 13.00 -2.96 -26.72
C ASN A 394 12.15 -4.20 -26.42
N ILE A 395 10.85 -4.01 -26.25
CA ILE A 395 9.92 -5.03 -25.77
C ILE A 395 8.76 -5.15 -26.76
N VAL A 396 8.63 -6.32 -27.40
CA VAL A 396 7.61 -6.59 -28.41
C VAL A 396 6.87 -7.89 -28.08
N ASP A 397 5.55 -7.85 -28.02
CA ASP A 397 4.68 -9.00 -27.73
C ASP A 397 5.11 -9.77 -26.45
N SER A 398 5.60 -9.08 -25.42
CA SER A 398 6.29 -9.69 -24.28
C SER A 398 5.76 -9.23 -22.91
N ILE A 399 6.09 -9.98 -21.85
CA ILE A 399 5.76 -9.66 -20.45
C ILE A 399 7.06 -9.54 -19.67
N VAL A 400 7.38 -8.32 -19.22
CA VAL A 400 8.65 -7.98 -18.58
C VAL A 400 8.42 -7.26 -17.24
N ASN A 401 9.11 -7.70 -16.20
CA ASN A 401 9.24 -7.01 -14.92
C ASN A 401 10.67 -6.44 -14.81
N VAL A 402 10.78 -5.21 -14.38
CA VAL A 402 12.05 -4.48 -14.27
C VAL A 402 12.14 -3.85 -12.89
N GLU A 403 13.22 -4.10 -12.17
CA GLU A 403 13.43 -3.60 -10.81
C GLU A 403 14.84 -3.03 -10.64
N ASP A 404 14.96 -1.93 -9.90
CA ASP A 404 16.24 -1.32 -9.49
C ASP A 404 17.20 -1.14 -10.68
N SER A 405 16.70 -0.63 -11.81
CA SER A 405 17.42 -0.64 -13.10
C SER A 405 17.48 0.73 -13.75
N THR A 406 18.50 0.97 -14.58
CA THR A 406 18.70 2.26 -15.26
C THR A 406 18.91 2.04 -16.75
N PHE A 407 18.17 2.81 -17.56
CA PHE A 407 18.30 2.84 -19.01
C PHE A 407 18.65 4.25 -19.47
N ASN A 408 19.78 4.41 -20.15
CA ASN A 408 20.28 5.71 -20.58
C ASN A 408 20.63 5.69 -22.07
N SER A 409 19.76 6.26 -22.88
CA SER A 409 19.87 6.34 -24.33
C SER A 409 20.03 7.78 -24.78
N ILE A 410 20.72 8.00 -25.90
CA ILE A 410 20.69 9.30 -26.58
C ILE A 410 19.36 9.53 -27.31
N THR A 411 18.61 8.48 -27.63
CA THR A 411 17.33 8.55 -28.34
C THR A 411 16.20 8.06 -27.42
N THR A 412 15.75 6.82 -27.61
CA THR A 412 14.70 6.21 -26.80
C THR A 412 15.30 5.19 -25.83
N ALA A 413 15.01 5.31 -24.54
CA ALA A 413 15.50 4.37 -23.53
C ALA A 413 14.66 3.09 -23.45
N LEU A 414 13.34 3.21 -23.50
CA LEU A 414 12.42 2.07 -23.50
C LEU A 414 11.40 2.17 -24.63
N THR A 415 11.28 1.11 -25.43
CA THR A 415 10.19 0.92 -26.39
C THR A 415 9.35 -0.29 -26.00
N SER A 416 8.03 -0.15 -26.00
CA SER A 416 7.07 -1.22 -25.70
C SER A 416 5.98 -1.28 -26.75
N THR A 417 5.82 -2.43 -27.39
CA THR A 417 4.78 -2.70 -28.40
C THR A 417 4.00 -3.95 -28.03
N ARG A 418 2.66 -3.87 -27.94
CA ARG A 418 1.76 -5.01 -27.62
C ARG A 418 2.22 -5.82 -26.40
N SER A 419 2.75 -5.13 -25.40
CA SER A 419 3.47 -5.76 -24.29
C SER A 419 2.92 -5.35 -22.93
N ARG A 420 3.31 -6.09 -21.90
CA ARG A 420 3.10 -5.72 -20.50
C ARG A 420 4.43 -5.48 -19.83
N VAL A 421 4.59 -4.30 -19.26
CA VAL A 421 5.82 -3.91 -18.57
C VAL A 421 5.48 -3.43 -17.16
N THR A 422 6.07 -4.07 -16.15
CA THR A 422 6.02 -3.64 -14.75
C THR A 422 7.39 -3.12 -14.35
N MET A 423 7.47 -1.93 -13.76
CA MET A 423 8.74 -1.24 -13.47
C MET A 423 8.79 -0.67 -12.05
N THR A 424 9.75 -1.09 -11.24
CA THR A 424 9.96 -0.58 -9.87
C THR A 424 11.32 0.08 -9.77
N ASN A 425 11.41 1.31 -9.26
CA ASN A 425 12.69 2.00 -9.06
C ASN A 425 13.54 2.02 -10.34
N VAL A 426 12.91 2.36 -11.46
CA VAL A 426 13.59 2.41 -12.76
C VAL A 426 13.88 3.85 -13.15
N ASN A 427 15.08 4.11 -13.64
CA ASN A 427 15.46 5.39 -14.23
C ASN A 427 15.53 5.25 -15.75
N LEU A 428 14.73 6.01 -16.48
CA LEU A 428 14.74 6.04 -17.95
C LEU A 428 15.21 7.42 -18.41
N THR A 429 16.26 7.49 -19.23
CA THR A 429 16.82 8.75 -19.75
C THR A 429 17.02 8.68 -21.25
N GLY A 430 16.49 9.65 -21.98
CA GLY A 430 16.79 9.87 -23.41
C GLY A 430 15.99 11.03 -24.00
N GLU A 431 16.16 11.35 -25.29
CA GLU A 431 15.28 12.31 -25.98
C GLU A 431 13.80 11.96 -25.75
N VAL A 432 13.49 10.67 -25.82
CA VAL A 432 12.23 10.07 -25.35
C VAL A 432 12.58 9.03 -24.30
N ALA A 433 12.21 9.25 -23.04
CA ALA A 433 12.47 8.28 -21.98
C ALA A 433 11.72 6.95 -22.23
N MET A 434 10.48 7.04 -22.71
CA MET A 434 9.64 5.88 -22.97
C MET A 434 8.71 6.10 -24.17
N GLN A 435 8.68 5.15 -25.10
CA GLN A 435 7.75 5.12 -26.22
C GLN A 435 6.87 3.86 -26.13
N VAL A 436 5.56 4.05 -26.23
CA VAL A 436 4.57 2.99 -25.96
C VAL A 436 3.56 2.87 -27.09
N ASP A 437 3.32 1.64 -27.54
CA ASP A 437 2.35 1.26 -28.55
C ASP A 437 1.54 0.03 -28.09
N ASP A 438 0.21 0.16 -28.02
CA ASP A 438 -0.76 -0.88 -27.62
C ASP A 438 -0.32 -1.71 -26.40
N SER A 439 0.23 -1.05 -25.38
CA SER A 439 0.86 -1.73 -24.25
C SER A 439 0.23 -1.33 -22.91
N LEU A 440 0.42 -2.20 -21.90
CA LEU A 440 0.09 -1.93 -20.50
C LEU A 440 1.38 -1.69 -19.72
N ILE A 441 1.54 -0.49 -19.18
CA ILE A 441 2.68 -0.09 -18.37
C ILE A 441 2.23 0.15 -16.93
N ASP A 442 2.88 -0.52 -15.98
CA ASP A 442 2.72 -0.32 -14.54
C ASP A 442 4.05 0.16 -13.96
N SER A 443 4.12 1.45 -13.63
CA SER A 443 5.32 2.11 -13.13
C SER A 443 5.16 2.50 -11.67
N ALA A 444 6.16 2.18 -10.85
CA ALA A 444 6.21 2.53 -9.45
C ALA A 444 7.60 3.08 -9.11
N GLY A 445 7.69 4.34 -8.67
CA GLY A 445 8.97 4.98 -8.36
C GLY A 445 9.86 5.16 -9.59
N VAL A 446 9.26 5.30 -10.78
CA VAL A 446 10.02 5.43 -12.04
C VAL A 446 10.29 6.89 -12.34
N VAL A 447 11.52 7.20 -12.73
CA VAL A 447 11.92 8.54 -13.16
C VAL A 447 12.11 8.56 -14.67
N PHE A 448 11.29 9.35 -15.36
CA PHE A 448 11.34 9.55 -16.81
C PHE A 448 12.06 10.87 -17.12
N ARG A 449 13.27 10.82 -17.64
CA ARG A 449 14.07 12.01 -17.99
C ARG A 449 14.13 12.13 -19.52
N GLY A 450 13.58 13.20 -20.07
CA GLY A 450 13.65 13.42 -21.50
C GLY A 450 13.15 14.76 -22.00
N GLY A 451 12.89 14.84 -23.30
CA GLY A 451 12.41 16.04 -23.98
C GLY A 451 10.94 16.33 -23.72
N GLN A 452 10.32 17.13 -24.59
CA GLN A 452 8.89 17.43 -24.57
C GLN A 452 8.23 16.76 -25.79
N PRO A 453 7.73 15.51 -25.68
CA PRO A 453 7.45 14.76 -24.46
C PRO A 453 8.49 13.68 -24.09
N ALA A 454 8.72 13.47 -22.78
CA ALA A 454 9.55 12.37 -22.27
C ALA A 454 8.86 10.99 -22.37
N ILE A 455 7.52 10.96 -22.39
CA ILE A 455 6.73 9.75 -22.61
C ILE A 455 5.89 9.97 -23.87
N LYS A 456 6.10 9.11 -24.88
CA LYS A 456 5.40 9.17 -26.17
C LYS A 456 4.46 7.97 -26.33
N LEU A 457 3.20 8.24 -26.71
CA LEU A 457 2.21 7.21 -27.03
C LEU A 457 1.95 7.20 -28.54
N GLU A 458 2.12 6.05 -29.21
CA GLU A 458 1.85 5.89 -30.65
C GLU A 458 0.41 5.45 -30.93
N SER A 459 -0.18 4.70 -29.99
CA SER A 459 -1.55 4.22 -30.07
C SER A 459 -2.17 4.13 -28.67
N LYS A 460 -3.42 3.67 -28.59
CA LYS A 460 -4.14 3.57 -27.33
C LYS A 460 -3.44 2.60 -26.39
N SER A 461 -2.83 3.14 -25.34
CA SER A 461 -2.12 2.38 -24.31
C SER A 461 -2.71 2.65 -22.92
N GLN A 462 -2.40 1.79 -21.96
CA GLN A 462 -2.80 1.92 -20.55
C GLN A 462 -1.54 2.11 -19.71
N LEU A 463 -1.45 3.21 -18.98
CA LEU A 463 -0.30 3.54 -18.16
C LEU A 463 -0.75 3.82 -16.74
N TYR A 464 -0.11 3.15 -15.78
CA TYR A 464 -0.28 3.35 -14.35
C TYR A 464 1.00 3.93 -13.77
N PHE A 465 0.87 5.01 -13.00
CA PHE A 465 1.97 5.68 -12.34
C PHE A 465 1.73 5.72 -10.84
N SER A 466 2.66 5.16 -10.08
CA SER A 466 2.65 5.14 -8.62
C SER A 466 3.90 5.84 -8.11
N VAL A 467 3.78 7.06 -7.57
CA VAL A 467 4.93 7.81 -7.04
C VAL A 467 6.07 7.94 -8.07
N SER A 468 5.71 8.03 -9.35
CA SER A 468 6.66 8.21 -10.44
C SER A 468 6.89 9.71 -10.68
N SER A 469 7.89 10.06 -11.48
CA SER A 469 8.11 11.46 -11.87
C SER A 469 8.65 11.55 -13.28
N GLN A 470 8.34 12.65 -13.96
CA GLN A 470 9.01 13.04 -15.19
C GLN A 470 9.83 14.30 -14.96
N ILE A 471 10.95 14.41 -15.66
CA ILE A 471 11.85 15.54 -15.60
C ILE A 471 12.12 16.03 -17.02
N ASN A 472 11.57 17.19 -17.34
CA ASN A 472 11.66 17.82 -18.66
C ASN A 472 12.39 19.16 -18.50
N HIS A 473 13.52 19.34 -19.18
CA HIS A 473 14.36 20.54 -19.07
C HIS A 473 14.67 20.94 -17.61
N GLY A 474 14.91 19.96 -16.75
CA GLY A 474 15.22 20.17 -15.32
C GLY A 474 14.00 20.43 -14.43
N GLN A 475 12.80 20.59 -14.98
CA GLN A 475 11.56 20.70 -14.20
C GLN A 475 10.99 19.31 -13.92
N LYS A 476 10.81 18.99 -12.64
CA LYS A 476 10.21 17.73 -12.18
C LYS A 476 8.70 17.91 -12.02
N SER A 477 7.92 16.95 -12.50
CA SER A 477 6.50 16.82 -12.17
C SER A 477 6.19 15.39 -11.71
N HIS A 478 5.34 15.26 -10.70
CA HIS A 478 4.89 13.96 -10.20
C HIS A 478 3.92 13.30 -11.16
N LEU A 479 4.03 11.99 -11.24
CA LEU A 479 3.10 11.12 -11.94
C LEU A 479 2.56 10.13 -10.90
N HIS A 480 1.35 10.39 -10.43
CA HIS A 480 0.54 9.46 -9.66
C HIS A 480 -0.86 9.46 -10.27
N GLY A 481 -1.34 8.31 -10.73
CA GLY A 481 -2.61 8.22 -11.45
C GLY A 481 -2.50 7.33 -12.68
N MET A 482 -3.48 7.44 -13.57
CA MET A 482 -3.54 6.61 -14.76
C MET A 482 -3.76 7.42 -16.03
N SER A 483 -3.28 6.90 -17.16
CA SER A 483 -3.52 7.48 -18.47
C SER A 483 -4.01 6.39 -19.43
N MET A 484 -5.12 6.67 -20.10
CA MET A 484 -5.69 5.80 -21.13
C MET A 484 -5.93 6.60 -22.41
N GLY A 485 -5.28 6.19 -23.51
CA GLY A 485 -5.46 6.88 -24.78
C GLY A 485 -4.20 6.93 -25.62
N SER A 486 -4.24 7.77 -26.65
CA SER A 486 -3.12 8.06 -27.55
C SER A 486 -2.37 9.34 -27.15
N THR A 487 -2.77 9.98 -26.06
CA THR A 487 -2.07 11.14 -25.45
C THR A 487 -1.94 10.91 -23.96
N LEU A 488 -0.85 11.38 -23.38
CA LEU A 488 -0.64 11.32 -21.93
C LEU A 488 -1.56 12.34 -21.24
N ALA A 489 -2.54 11.85 -20.50
CA ALA A 489 -3.43 12.65 -19.65
C ALA A 489 -3.72 11.84 -18.38
N LEU A 490 -3.33 12.38 -17.22
CA LEU A 490 -3.56 11.71 -15.94
C LEU A 490 -4.98 11.96 -15.43
N GLU A 491 -5.65 10.90 -14.99
CA GLU A 491 -6.95 10.92 -14.31
C GLU A 491 -6.83 10.77 -12.78
#